data_AF-X6KU18-F1
#
_entry.id   AF-X6KU18-F1
#
_cell.length_a   1.000
_cell.length_b   1.000
_cell.length_c   1.000
_cell.angle_alpha   90.00
_cell.angle_beta   90.00
_cell.angle_gamma   90.00
#
_symmetry.space_group_name_H-M   'P 1'
#
loop_
_entity.id
_entity.type
_entity.pdbx_description
1 polymer ?
#
loop_
_entity_poly.entity_id
_entity_poly.type
_entity_poly.pdbx_seq_one_letter_code
_entity_poly.pdbx_strand_id
1 'polypeptide(L)'
;MRIANLGRLGLVLVLGTSLSGCLGSSSGGGGGGAGGGGGGGGGGGSSFDTEFDRVTAKAPTSNMPTEINASYAGRLKVDVTDPTTTIGEVEGNLNLDVAWRDGQTTNPFTGTASDFTGTLVTGETGAIDGTLTVDDSFGGSISRVVNPAMEVAGVSVPETQIGALTVTLTGELSQGGTTADTNIMLGGSFFGDAGEAALGPVVGGYNLPDSANPAIFDGAIAGTYYIEQE
;
A
#
# COMPACT_ATOMS: atom_id res chain seq x y z
N MET A 1 19.42 1.03 -48.32
CA MET A 1 19.93 -0.13 -49.10
C MET A 1 21.06 -0.78 -48.33
N ARG A 2 21.16 -2.11 -48.43
CA ARG A 2 21.92 -3.05 -47.57
C ARG A 2 23.45 -3.03 -47.78
N ILE A 3 24.12 -3.76 -46.88
CA ILE A 3 25.42 -4.51 -46.95
C ILE A 3 26.40 -3.94 -45.89
N ALA A 4 26.48 -4.50 -44.68
CA ALA A 4 27.10 -5.77 -44.22
C ALA A 4 28.65 -5.75 -44.14
N ASN A 5 29.18 -6.00 -42.95
CA ASN A 5 30.51 -6.54 -42.63
C ASN A 5 30.44 -7.11 -41.19
N LEU A 6 30.26 -8.43 -41.02
CA LEU A 6 31.29 -9.45 -40.77
C LEU A 6 32.19 -9.20 -39.55
N GLY A 7 32.20 -10.12 -38.59
CA GLY A 7 33.39 -10.34 -37.78
C GLY A 7 33.29 -11.05 -36.42
N ARG A 8 33.21 -12.39 -36.47
CA ARG A 8 33.88 -13.36 -35.56
C ARG A 8 33.34 -13.71 -34.16
N LEU A 9 33.07 -15.01 -34.06
CA LEU A 9 33.10 -15.95 -32.94
C LEU A 9 33.96 -15.57 -31.72
N GLY A 10 33.44 -15.94 -30.54
CA GLY A 10 34.21 -16.18 -29.32
C GLY A 10 33.38 -16.96 -28.29
N LEU A 11 33.46 -18.30 -28.35
CA LEU A 11 32.92 -19.24 -27.37
C LEU A 11 33.86 -19.31 -26.16
N VAL A 12 33.38 -19.06 -24.94
CA VAL A 12 34.02 -19.55 -23.71
C VAL A 12 32.95 -20.03 -22.72
N LEU A 13 32.95 -21.34 -22.52
CA LEU A 13 32.22 -22.09 -21.51
C LEU A 13 33.19 -22.33 -20.33
N VAL A 14 32.86 -21.90 -19.12
CA VAL A 14 33.52 -22.39 -17.89
C VAL A 14 32.47 -22.71 -16.84
N LEU A 15 32.32 -24.00 -16.58
CA LEU A 15 31.73 -24.60 -15.38
C LEU A 15 32.71 -24.48 -14.22
N GLY A 16 32.21 -24.27 -13.00
CA GLY A 16 33.03 -24.34 -11.78
C GLY A 16 32.21 -24.22 -10.50
N THR A 17 31.86 -25.37 -9.94
CA THR A 17 31.19 -25.62 -8.66
C THR A 17 32.02 -25.26 -7.43
N SER A 18 31.39 -24.82 -6.34
CA SER A 18 31.71 -25.31 -4.99
C SER A 18 30.60 -25.02 -3.97
N LEU A 19 29.96 -26.08 -3.49
CA LEU A 19 29.32 -26.17 -2.16
C LEU A 19 30.44 -26.30 -1.12
N SER A 20 30.48 -25.40 -0.13
CA SER A 20 31.13 -25.51 1.20
C SER A 20 30.87 -24.19 1.93
N GLY A 21 30.47 -24.08 3.19
CA GLY A 21 30.23 -25.03 4.26
C GLY A 21 29.71 -24.24 5.47
N CYS A 22 28.96 -24.90 6.34
CA CYS A 22 28.55 -24.36 7.64
C CYS A 22 29.74 -24.26 8.62
N LEU A 23 29.55 -23.38 9.62
CA LEU A 23 30.23 -23.28 10.94
C LEU A 23 31.42 -22.30 11.07
N GLY A 24 31.15 -21.18 11.77
CA GLY A 24 31.77 -20.92 13.08
C GLY A 24 33.05 -20.06 13.18
N SER A 25 32.84 -18.82 13.64
CA SER A 25 33.69 -18.02 14.56
C SER A 25 34.80 -17.07 14.04
N SER A 26 34.58 -15.79 14.38
CA SER A 26 35.52 -14.75 14.85
C SER A 26 36.25 -13.81 13.88
N SER A 27 35.92 -12.53 14.08
CA SER A 27 36.75 -11.30 13.97
C SER A 27 37.16 -10.77 12.59
N GLY A 28 36.83 -9.50 12.36
CA GLY A 28 37.44 -8.66 11.32
C GLY A 28 36.42 -7.69 10.72
N GLY A 29 36.59 -6.40 10.98
CA GLY A 29 35.59 -5.37 10.73
C GLY A 29 35.43 -4.93 9.26
N GLY A 30 34.41 -4.12 9.05
CA GLY A 30 34.13 -3.44 7.78
C GLY A 30 33.03 -2.43 8.00
N GLY A 31 33.39 -1.14 7.91
CA GLY A 31 32.51 -0.02 8.15
C GLY A 31 31.46 0.19 7.07
N GLY A 32 30.46 0.97 7.46
CA GLY A 32 29.31 1.42 6.68
C GLY A 32 28.19 1.60 7.70
N GLY A 33 27.57 2.73 7.88
CA GLY A 33 27.46 3.94 7.07
C GLY A 33 26.17 4.58 7.58
N ALA A 34 26.16 5.91 7.63
CA ALA A 34 25.16 6.77 8.23
C ALA A 34 23.68 6.34 8.06
N GLY A 35 22.91 6.61 9.11
CA GLY A 35 21.45 6.61 9.13
C GLY A 35 20.98 7.17 10.48
N GLY A 36 21.24 8.45 10.72
CA GLY A 36 20.80 9.18 11.90
C GLY A 36 19.70 10.19 11.54
N GLY A 37 18.88 10.51 12.55
CA GLY A 37 17.77 11.48 12.51
C GLY A 37 16.48 10.73 12.84
N GLY A 38 15.98 10.73 14.07
CA GLY A 38 15.51 11.87 14.85
C GLY A 38 13.98 11.71 14.90
N GLY A 39 13.28 11.58 16.02
CA GLY A 39 13.49 12.11 17.35
C GLY A 39 12.33 13.05 17.66
N GLY A 40 11.26 12.51 18.28
CA GLY A 40 10.41 13.26 19.20
C GLY A 40 8.96 13.49 18.79
N GLY A 41 8.03 13.04 19.63
CA GLY A 41 6.64 13.51 19.66
C GLY A 41 5.69 12.47 20.22
N GLY A 42 5.33 12.59 21.50
CA GLY A 42 4.67 11.53 22.27
C GLY A 42 3.17 11.35 22.04
N GLY A 43 2.74 10.12 22.29
CA GLY A 43 1.37 9.67 22.46
C GLY A 43 1.43 8.16 22.64
N GLY A 44 0.78 7.59 23.66
CA GLY A 44 0.84 6.15 23.99
C GLY A 44 0.11 5.25 22.99
N GLY A 45 0.38 5.41 21.69
CA GLY A 45 -0.06 4.53 20.61
C GLY A 45 1.12 3.77 20.00
N SER A 46 0.84 2.61 19.42
CA SER A 46 1.80 1.83 18.64
C SER A 46 2.17 2.52 17.32
N SER A 47 3.39 2.27 16.82
CA SER A 47 3.83 2.81 15.53
C SER A 47 3.05 2.17 14.37
N PHE A 48 3.00 2.85 13.21
CA PHE A 48 2.39 2.29 12.00
C PHE A 48 2.95 0.90 11.70
N ASP A 49 4.28 0.76 11.65
CA ASP A 49 4.93 -0.52 11.27
C ASP A 49 4.56 -1.65 12.24
N THR A 50 4.43 -1.35 13.55
CA THR A 50 4.05 -2.35 14.56
C THR A 50 2.63 -2.87 14.32
N GLU A 51 1.69 -1.97 14.06
CA GLU A 51 0.30 -2.36 13.79
C GLU A 51 0.14 -3.01 12.42
N PHE A 52 0.83 -2.49 11.41
CA PHE A 52 0.85 -3.10 10.08
C PHE A 52 1.38 -4.54 10.13
N ASP A 53 2.47 -4.79 10.87
CA ASP A 53 3.01 -6.14 11.09
C ASP A 53 2.01 -7.03 11.84
N ARG A 54 1.32 -6.49 12.86
CA ARG A 54 0.30 -7.23 13.61
C ARG A 54 -0.87 -7.65 12.72
N VAL A 55 -1.38 -6.75 11.88
CA VAL A 55 -2.49 -7.06 10.96
C VAL A 55 -2.02 -8.01 9.86
N THR A 56 -0.80 -7.85 9.34
CA THR A 56 -0.19 -8.74 8.35
C THR A 56 0.04 -10.15 8.89
N ALA A 57 0.23 -10.31 10.20
CA ALA A 57 0.36 -11.62 10.84
C ALA A 57 -0.95 -12.42 10.87
N LYS A 58 -2.11 -11.81 10.56
CA LYS A 58 -3.37 -12.53 10.39
C LYS A 58 -3.31 -13.39 9.12
N ALA A 59 -4.00 -14.53 9.13
CA ALA A 59 -4.17 -15.31 7.92
C ALA A 59 -5.04 -14.55 6.90
N PRO A 60 -4.82 -14.70 5.58
CA PRO A 60 -5.77 -14.23 4.58
C PRO A 60 -7.17 -14.79 4.86
N THR A 61 -8.21 -13.97 4.66
CA THR A 61 -9.59 -14.41 4.92
C THR A 61 -9.94 -15.59 4.02
N SER A 62 -10.49 -16.65 4.62
CA SER A 62 -10.90 -17.88 3.91
C SER A 62 -12.39 -18.16 4.02
N ASN A 63 -13.13 -17.31 4.72
CA ASN A 63 -14.57 -17.41 4.98
C ASN A 63 -15.27 -16.06 4.80
N MET A 64 -14.92 -15.33 3.74
CA MET A 64 -15.49 -14.01 3.42
C MET A 64 -17.03 -14.09 3.39
N PRO A 65 -17.75 -13.24 4.16
CA PRO A 65 -19.20 -13.27 4.24
C PRO A 65 -19.84 -12.81 2.92
N THR A 66 -21.15 -12.97 2.81
CA THR A 66 -21.92 -12.47 1.65
C THR A 66 -22.48 -11.06 1.86
N GLU A 67 -22.29 -10.51 3.06
CA GLU A 67 -22.69 -9.16 3.45
C GLU A 67 -21.69 -8.62 4.47
N ILE A 68 -21.33 -7.34 4.34
CA ILE A 68 -20.58 -6.58 5.33
C ILE A 68 -21.39 -5.33 5.65
N ASN A 69 -21.59 -5.08 6.93
CA ASN A 69 -22.16 -3.84 7.44
C ASN A 69 -21.38 -3.47 8.71
N ALA A 70 -20.25 -2.80 8.51
CA ALA A 70 -19.25 -2.60 9.56
C ALA A 70 -18.42 -1.33 9.32
N SER A 71 -17.90 -0.77 10.40
CA SER A 71 -16.91 0.31 10.38
C SER A 71 -15.52 -0.27 10.55
N TYR A 72 -14.56 0.30 9.84
CA TYR A 72 -13.16 -0.09 9.84
C TYR A 72 -12.29 1.13 10.13
N ALA A 73 -11.32 0.97 11.03
CA ALA A 73 -10.36 2.00 11.38
C ALA A 73 -8.93 1.49 11.21
N GLY A 74 -8.02 2.39 10.87
CA GLY A 74 -6.61 2.06 10.71
C GLY A 74 -5.79 3.26 10.25
N ARG A 75 -4.69 2.97 9.56
CA ARG A 75 -3.72 3.99 9.16
C ARG A 75 -3.16 3.69 7.78
N LEU A 76 -2.66 4.74 7.13
CA LEU A 76 -1.86 4.65 5.91
C LEU A 76 -0.49 5.28 6.13
N LYS A 77 0.48 4.81 5.35
CA LYS A 77 1.85 5.32 5.28
C LYS A 77 2.31 5.28 3.83
N VAL A 78 2.67 6.45 3.30
CA VAL A 78 2.96 6.62 1.87
C VAL A 78 4.21 7.45 1.65
N ASP A 79 4.99 7.05 0.65
CA ASP A 79 6.04 7.87 0.07
C ASP A 79 5.42 8.87 -0.92
N VAL A 80 5.87 10.12 -0.82
CA VAL A 80 5.52 11.20 -1.75
C VAL A 80 6.72 11.47 -2.65
N THR A 81 6.47 11.48 -3.96
CA THR A 81 7.48 11.71 -4.99
C THR A 81 7.16 12.97 -5.79
N ASP A 82 8.17 13.80 -6.01
CA ASP A 82 8.12 15.00 -6.85
C ASP A 82 9.28 14.97 -7.87
N PRO A 83 8.98 15.13 -9.16
CA PRO A 83 8.40 14.12 -10.07
C PRO A 83 9.25 12.84 -10.24
N THR A 84 10.49 12.81 -9.76
CA THR A 84 11.36 11.61 -9.83
C THR A 84 12.12 11.33 -8.54
N THR A 85 11.91 12.13 -7.50
CA THR A 85 12.62 12.01 -6.23
C THR A 85 11.61 11.92 -5.11
N THR A 86 11.76 10.92 -4.25
CA THR A 86 11.01 10.84 -3.00
C THR A 86 11.38 12.04 -2.14
N ILE A 87 10.38 12.86 -1.81
CA ILE A 87 10.55 14.09 -1.02
C ILE A 87 10.24 13.86 0.45
N GLY A 88 9.47 12.83 0.76
CA GLY A 88 9.26 12.38 2.12
C GLY A 88 8.16 11.35 2.22
N GLU A 89 7.77 11.10 3.47
CA GLU A 89 6.77 10.12 3.86
C GLU A 89 5.61 10.84 4.56
N VAL A 90 4.40 10.34 4.38
CA VAL A 90 3.17 10.83 5.02
C VAL A 90 2.45 9.67 5.68
N GLU A 91 2.10 9.84 6.96
CA GLU A 91 1.19 8.97 7.69
C GLU A 91 -0.15 9.67 7.92
N GLY A 92 -1.25 8.91 7.89
CA GLY A 92 -2.59 9.43 8.17
C GLY A 92 -3.50 8.36 8.79
N ASN A 93 -4.56 8.82 9.45
CA ASN A 93 -5.62 7.96 9.96
C ASN A 93 -6.61 7.65 8.83
N LEU A 94 -7.16 6.44 8.82
CA LEU A 94 -8.12 5.97 7.82
C LEU A 94 -9.33 5.38 8.53
N ASN A 95 -10.53 5.87 8.18
CA ASN A 95 -11.80 5.38 8.70
C ASN A 95 -12.74 5.13 7.52
N LEU A 96 -13.28 3.91 7.42
CA LEU A 96 -14.18 3.48 6.35
C LEU A 96 -15.40 2.78 6.93
N ASP A 97 -16.59 3.21 6.53
CA ASP A 97 -17.82 2.45 6.72
C ASP A 97 -18.09 1.63 5.45
N VAL A 98 -18.45 0.37 5.66
CA VAL A 98 -18.69 -0.60 4.59
C VAL A 98 -20.12 -1.10 4.68
N ALA A 99 -20.91 -0.87 3.64
CA ALA A 99 -22.22 -1.45 3.42
C ALA A 99 -22.22 -2.18 2.08
N TRP A 100 -21.89 -3.47 2.12
CA TRP A 100 -21.67 -4.31 0.94
C TRP A 100 -22.49 -5.59 0.98
N ARG A 101 -22.95 -6.02 -0.21
CA ARG A 101 -23.53 -7.34 -0.45
C ARG A 101 -22.89 -7.99 -1.68
N ASP A 102 -22.74 -9.31 -1.64
CA ASP A 102 -22.15 -10.07 -2.76
C ASP A 102 -22.91 -9.81 -4.07
N GLY A 103 -22.16 -9.48 -5.13
CA GLY A 103 -22.70 -9.08 -6.43
C GLY A 103 -23.18 -7.62 -6.55
N GLN A 104 -23.03 -6.79 -5.52
CA GLN A 104 -23.33 -5.35 -5.61
C GLN A 104 -22.41 -4.64 -6.62
N THR A 105 -22.97 -3.72 -7.40
CA THR A 105 -22.24 -2.92 -8.40
C THR A 105 -22.07 -1.45 -8.01
N THR A 106 -22.71 -0.99 -6.93
CA THR A 106 -22.58 0.36 -6.39
C THR A 106 -21.44 0.42 -5.38
N ASN A 107 -20.83 1.60 -5.20
CA ASN A 107 -19.80 1.81 -4.20
C ASN A 107 -20.32 1.40 -2.80
N PRO A 108 -19.69 0.44 -2.11
CA PRO A 108 -20.10 0.05 -0.76
C PRO A 108 -19.46 0.89 0.34
N PHE A 109 -18.57 1.83 -0.01
CA PHE A 109 -17.75 2.56 0.95
C PHE A 109 -18.27 3.97 1.19
N THR A 110 -18.20 4.41 2.44
CA THR A 110 -18.07 5.82 2.82
C THR A 110 -16.90 5.96 3.78
N GLY A 111 -16.36 7.16 3.96
CA GLY A 111 -15.29 7.37 4.94
C GLY A 111 -14.26 8.41 4.51
N THR A 112 -13.18 8.48 5.30
CA THR A 112 -12.18 9.55 5.19
C THR A 112 -10.78 9.07 5.58
N ALA A 113 -9.77 9.73 5.02
CA ALA A 113 -8.43 9.76 5.58
C ALA A 113 -8.08 11.19 6.04
N SER A 114 -7.53 11.32 7.26
CA SER A 114 -7.30 12.60 7.94
C SER A 114 -6.10 12.54 8.89
N ASP A 115 -5.86 13.64 9.62
CA ASP A 115 -4.78 13.77 10.60
C ASP A 115 -3.39 13.47 10.02
N PHE A 116 -3.17 13.96 8.80
CA PHE A 116 -1.94 13.70 8.07
C PHE A 116 -0.74 14.39 8.72
N THR A 117 0.36 13.67 8.80
CA THR A 117 1.66 14.17 9.25
C THR A 117 2.77 13.64 8.38
N GLY A 118 3.80 14.44 8.14
CA GLY A 118 4.94 14.06 7.30
C GLY A 118 5.37 15.17 6.36
N THR A 119 5.83 14.78 5.17
CA THR A 119 6.32 15.69 4.13
C THR A 119 5.59 15.46 2.82
N LEU A 120 4.67 16.38 2.51
CA LEU A 120 3.96 16.47 1.23
C LEU A 120 4.63 17.46 0.27
N VAL A 121 5.33 18.47 0.81
CA VAL A 121 5.99 19.53 0.05
C VAL A 121 7.48 19.56 0.37
N THR A 122 8.33 19.65 -0.66
CA THR A 122 9.79 19.66 -0.49
C THR A 122 10.24 20.72 0.52
N GLY A 123 10.92 20.27 1.58
CA GLY A 123 11.46 21.14 2.62
C GLY A 123 10.50 21.44 3.78
N GLU A 124 9.26 20.96 3.72
CA GLU A 124 8.27 21.07 4.78
C GLU A 124 8.06 19.72 5.48
N THR A 125 8.03 19.71 6.81
CA THR A 125 7.71 18.51 7.61
C THR A 125 6.84 18.91 8.78
N GLY A 126 5.73 18.20 8.99
CA GLY A 126 4.83 18.45 10.11
C GLY A 126 3.40 18.03 9.80
N ALA A 127 2.43 18.72 10.40
CA ALA A 127 1.02 18.53 10.08
C ALA A 127 0.74 18.92 8.61
N ILE A 128 -0.18 18.19 8.00
CA ILE A 128 -0.73 18.46 6.67
C ILE A 128 -2.23 18.68 6.87
N ASP A 129 -2.69 19.87 6.51
CA ASP A 129 -4.09 20.25 6.65
C ASP A 129 -4.92 19.62 5.54
N GLY A 130 -6.12 19.14 5.85
CA GLY A 130 -7.05 18.61 4.87
C GLY A 130 -7.62 17.25 5.25
N THR A 131 -8.48 16.73 4.39
CA THR A 131 -9.13 15.43 4.55
C THR A 131 -9.42 14.87 3.18
N LEU A 132 -9.07 13.60 2.96
CA LEU A 132 -9.49 12.87 1.77
C LEU A 132 -10.79 12.14 2.11
N THR A 133 -11.77 12.19 1.21
CA THR A 133 -13.08 11.56 1.39
C THR A 133 -13.29 10.52 0.28
N VAL A 134 -13.97 9.41 0.59
CA VAL A 134 -14.36 8.43 -0.42
C VAL A 134 -15.11 9.12 -1.57
N ASP A 135 -14.64 8.88 -2.79
CA ASP A 135 -15.15 9.54 -3.99
C ASP A 135 -15.99 8.57 -4.84
N ASP A 136 -17.31 8.74 -4.76
CA ASP A 136 -18.28 7.92 -5.48
C ASP A 136 -18.14 8.00 -7.01
N SER A 137 -17.47 9.02 -7.55
CA SER A 137 -17.29 9.16 -9.00
C SER A 137 -16.26 8.20 -9.59
N PHE A 138 -15.27 7.77 -8.79
CA PHE A 138 -14.30 6.73 -9.16
C PHE A 138 -14.83 5.33 -8.84
N GLY A 139 -15.82 5.26 -7.95
CA GLY A 139 -16.42 4.03 -7.47
C GLY A 139 -15.56 3.32 -6.42
N GLY A 140 -16.09 2.22 -5.94
CA GLY A 140 -15.43 1.30 -5.03
C GLY A 140 -16.06 -0.06 -5.14
N SER A 141 -15.31 -1.11 -4.83
CA SER A 141 -15.80 -2.47 -4.95
C SER A 141 -15.22 -3.37 -3.89
N ILE A 142 -16.02 -4.35 -3.47
CA ILE A 142 -15.55 -5.54 -2.80
C ILE A 142 -15.91 -6.71 -3.70
N SER A 143 -14.91 -7.56 -3.96
CA SER A 143 -15.06 -8.79 -4.71
C SER A 143 -14.95 -9.97 -3.76
N ARG A 144 -15.78 -10.98 -3.99
CA ARG A 144 -15.75 -12.25 -3.28
C ARG A 144 -15.56 -13.37 -4.27
N VAL A 145 -14.60 -14.24 -3.99
CA VAL A 145 -14.28 -15.40 -4.84
C VAL A 145 -14.47 -16.66 -4.02
N VAL A 146 -15.34 -17.55 -4.50
CA VAL A 146 -15.56 -18.88 -3.92
C VAL A 146 -14.69 -19.88 -4.67
N ASN A 147 -13.72 -20.45 -3.96
CA ASN A 147 -12.89 -21.54 -4.45
C ASN A 147 -13.50 -22.86 -3.94
N PRO A 148 -14.12 -23.67 -4.81
CA PRO A 148 -14.81 -24.89 -4.38
C PRO A 148 -13.83 -25.90 -3.76
N ALA A 149 -14.36 -26.77 -2.89
CA ALA A 149 -13.60 -27.90 -2.36
C ALA A 149 -13.11 -28.81 -3.52
N MET A 150 -11.90 -29.34 -3.39
CA MET A 150 -11.31 -30.22 -4.42
C MET A 150 -10.43 -31.32 -3.82
N GLU A 151 -10.28 -32.41 -4.55
CA GLU A 151 -9.39 -33.53 -4.21
C GLU A 151 -8.11 -33.45 -5.05
N VAL A 152 -6.94 -33.38 -4.41
CA VAL A 152 -5.63 -33.36 -5.09
C VAL A 152 -4.77 -34.50 -4.55
N ALA A 153 -4.46 -35.47 -5.41
CA ALA A 153 -3.66 -36.65 -5.04
C ALA A 153 -4.17 -37.40 -3.78
N GLY A 154 -5.51 -37.45 -3.59
CA GLY A 154 -6.15 -38.09 -2.43
C GLY A 154 -6.14 -37.26 -1.16
N VAL A 155 -5.81 -35.97 -1.26
CA VAL A 155 -5.94 -34.99 -0.18
C VAL A 155 -7.12 -34.06 -0.47
N SER A 156 -8.07 -33.99 0.45
CA SER A 156 -9.19 -33.05 0.41
C SER A 156 -8.71 -31.64 0.74
N VAL A 157 -8.87 -30.71 -0.19
CA VAL A 157 -8.70 -29.26 -0.01
C VAL A 157 -10.09 -28.66 0.24
N PRO A 158 -10.33 -28.00 1.38
CA PRO A 158 -11.64 -27.44 1.70
C PRO A 158 -11.99 -26.25 0.79
N GLU A 159 -13.28 -25.95 0.72
CA GLU A 159 -13.77 -24.72 0.10
C GLU A 159 -13.22 -23.49 0.85
N THR A 160 -12.88 -22.45 0.11
CA THR A 160 -12.47 -21.15 0.69
C THR A 160 -13.19 -20.02 -0.01
N GLN A 161 -13.51 -18.97 0.74
CA GLN A 161 -14.07 -17.73 0.20
C GLN A 161 -13.17 -16.56 0.58
N ILE A 162 -12.54 -15.98 -0.44
CA ILE A 162 -11.59 -14.87 -0.27
C ILE A 162 -12.24 -13.55 -0.69
N GLY A 163 -11.73 -12.45 -0.15
CA GLY A 163 -12.21 -11.10 -0.44
C GLY A 163 -11.07 -10.16 -0.86
N ALA A 164 -11.38 -9.25 -1.79
CA ALA A 164 -10.50 -8.13 -2.14
C ALA A 164 -11.30 -6.84 -2.29
N LEU A 165 -10.65 -5.70 -2.05
CA LEU A 165 -11.28 -4.38 -2.12
C LEU A 165 -10.52 -3.40 -2.99
N THR A 166 -11.26 -2.44 -3.53
CA THR A 166 -10.72 -1.19 -4.09
C THR A 166 -11.62 -0.02 -3.71
N VAL A 167 -11.02 1.10 -3.28
CA VAL A 167 -11.74 2.35 -2.99
C VAL A 167 -10.83 3.55 -3.26
N THR A 168 -11.40 4.62 -3.83
CA THR A 168 -10.67 5.86 -4.07
C THR A 168 -11.11 6.94 -3.09
N LEU A 169 -10.14 7.68 -2.56
CA LEU A 169 -10.37 8.88 -1.75
C LEU A 169 -9.74 10.08 -2.45
N THR A 170 -10.46 11.20 -2.46
CA THR A 170 -10.00 12.46 -3.04
C THR A 170 -10.20 13.60 -2.06
N GLY A 171 -9.41 14.65 -2.22
CA GLY A 171 -9.53 15.85 -1.40
C GLY A 171 -8.35 16.79 -1.58
N GLU A 172 -8.47 17.95 -0.99
CA GLU A 172 -7.43 18.97 -1.01
C GLU A 172 -6.56 18.81 0.25
N LEU A 173 -5.24 18.74 0.06
CA LEU A 173 -4.25 18.72 1.14
C LEU A 173 -3.36 19.96 1.06
N SER A 174 -2.99 20.52 2.20
CA SER A 174 -2.18 21.74 2.28
C SER A 174 -1.04 21.60 3.29
N GLN A 175 0.17 21.99 2.88
CA GLN A 175 1.34 22.07 3.75
C GLN A 175 2.24 23.25 3.35
N GLY A 176 2.73 24.00 4.33
CA GLY A 176 3.65 25.12 4.07
C GLY A 176 3.06 26.23 3.18
N GLY A 177 1.73 26.38 3.16
CA GLY A 177 1.03 27.32 2.29
C GLY A 177 0.88 26.86 0.83
N THR A 178 1.32 25.64 0.51
CA THR A 178 1.04 25.00 -0.78
C THR A 178 -0.13 24.04 -0.62
N THR A 179 -1.11 24.21 -1.49
CA THR A 179 -2.30 23.36 -1.59
C THR A 179 -2.13 22.40 -2.77
N ALA A 180 -2.64 21.17 -2.68
CA ALA A 180 -2.64 20.19 -3.75
C ALA A 180 -3.94 19.37 -3.77
N ASP A 181 -4.52 19.22 -4.97
CA ASP A 181 -5.62 18.27 -5.22
C ASP A 181 -5.05 16.86 -5.21
N THR A 182 -5.46 16.05 -4.23
CA THR A 182 -4.89 14.73 -3.98
C THR A 182 -5.91 13.63 -4.26
N ASN A 183 -5.45 12.56 -4.91
CA ASN A 183 -6.22 11.36 -5.17
C ASN A 183 -5.39 10.14 -4.76
N ILE A 184 -5.98 9.25 -3.96
CA ILE A 184 -5.40 7.95 -3.64
C ILE A 184 -6.43 6.84 -3.87
N MET A 185 -5.95 5.70 -4.32
CA MET A 185 -6.69 4.45 -4.42
C MET A 185 -6.08 3.45 -3.43
N LEU A 186 -6.94 2.94 -2.56
CA LEU A 186 -6.65 1.81 -1.69
C LEU A 186 -7.04 0.54 -2.46
N GLY A 187 -6.11 -0.39 -2.60
CA GLY A 187 -6.39 -1.74 -3.09
C GLY A 187 -5.97 -2.77 -2.06
N GLY A 188 -6.46 -4.01 -2.12
CA GLY A 188 -5.94 -5.03 -1.21
C GLY A 188 -6.84 -6.23 -1.02
N SER A 189 -6.49 -7.03 -0.03
CA SER A 189 -7.20 -8.25 0.34
C SER A 189 -7.70 -8.16 1.77
N PHE A 190 -8.76 -8.91 2.06
CA PHE A 190 -9.24 -9.11 3.43
C PHE A 190 -8.41 -10.17 4.16
N PHE A 191 -8.22 -9.95 5.46
CA PHE A 191 -7.48 -10.78 6.39
C PHE A 191 -8.31 -11.06 7.64
N GLY A 192 -7.97 -12.18 8.30
CA GLY A 192 -8.63 -12.66 9.50
C GLY A 192 -10.01 -13.27 9.24
N ASP A 193 -10.69 -13.63 10.33
CA ASP A 193 -12.01 -14.26 10.30
C ASP A 193 -13.04 -13.31 9.70
N ALA A 194 -13.82 -13.80 8.73
CA ALA A 194 -14.91 -13.07 8.09
C ALA A 194 -14.55 -11.66 7.54
N GLY A 195 -13.28 -11.40 7.25
CA GLY A 195 -12.81 -10.10 6.77
C GLY A 195 -12.70 -9.03 7.86
N GLU A 196 -12.36 -9.43 9.10
CA GLU A 196 -12.11 -8.51 10.23
C GLU A 196 -11.04 -7.44 9.95
N ALA A 197 -10.18 -7.64 8.94
CA ALA A 197 -9.15 -6.69 8.56
C ALA A 197 -8.99 -6.60 7.04
N ALA A 198 -8.42 -5.51 6.56
CA ALA A 198 -7.91 -5.40 5.20
C ALA A 198 -6.61 -4.60 5.18
N LEU A 199 -5.72 -4.95 4.26
CA LEU A 199 -4.48 -4.22 4.03
C LEU A 199 -4.07 -4.35 2.58
N GLY A 200 -3.26 -3.41 2.12
CA GLY A 200 -2.72 -3.48 0.77
C GLY A 200 -2.07 -2.17 0.33
N PRO A 201 -1.82 -2.03 -0.98
CA PRO A 201 -1.18 -0.84 -1.52
C PRO A 201 -2.10 0.38 -1.46
N VAL A 202 -1.46 1.53 -1.25
CA VAL A 202 -1.99 2.85 -1.60
C VAL A 202 -1.25 3.30 -2.85
N VAL A 203 -1.99 3.75 -3.87
CA VAL A 203 -1.42 4.34 -5.08
C VAL A 203 -2.19 5.58 -5.47
N GLY A 204 -1.51 6.61 -5.96
CA GLY A 204 -2.17 7.85 -6.32
C GLY A 204 -1.20 8.94 -6.71
N GLY A 205 -1.65 10.18 -6.57
CA GLY A 205 -0.86 11.35 -6.85
C GLY A 205 -1.58 12.63 -6.47
N TYR A 206 -0.92 13.74 -6.76
CA TYR A 206 -1.45 15.06 -6.48
C TYR A 206 -1.22 16.01 -7.65
N ASN A 207 -2.06 17.03 -7.74
CA ASN A 207 -1.94 18.13 -8.66
C ASN A 207 -1.81 19.45 -7.91
N LEU A 208 -0.84 20.26 -8.31
CA LEU A 208 -0.66 21.61 -7.80
C LEU A 208 -1.60 22.59 -8.53
N PRO A 209 -1.97 23.72 -7.90
CA PRO A 209 -2.85 24.73 -8.49
C PRO A 209 -2.38 25.24 -9.87
N ASP A 210 -1.06 25.31 -10.07
CA ASP A 210 -0.43 25.76 -11.31
C ASP A 210 0.05 24.59 -12.19
N SER A 211 -0.56 23.40 -12.06
CA SER A 211 -0.19 22.23 -12.86
C SER A 211 -0.18 22.54 -14.35
N ALA A 212 0.93 22.22 -15.02
CA ALA A 212 1.06 22.42 -16.46
C ALA A 212 0.11 21.51 -17.26
N ASN A 213 -0.31 20.38 -16.68
CA ASN A 213 -1.27 19.47 -17.26
C ASN A 213 -2.11 18.79 -16.17
N PRO A 214 -3.30 19.34 -15.84
CA PRO A 214 -4.18 18.78 -14.81
C PRO A 214 -4.68 17.34 -15.10
N ALA A 215 -4.43 16.79 -16.28
CA ALA A 215 -4.75 15.40 -16.60
C ALA A 215 -3.66 14.39 -16.16
N ILE A 216 -2.51 14.87 -15.68
CA ILE A 216 -1.39 14.06 -15.20
C ILE A 216 -1.01 14.57 -13.82
N PHE A 217 -0.81 13.68 -12.85
CA PHE A 217 -0.33 14.09 -11.53
C PHE A 217 1.05 14.77 -11.62
N ASP A 218 1.22 15.86 -10.88
CA ASP A 218 2.52 16.55 -10.77
C ASP A 218 3.50 15.74 -9.92
N GLY A 219 2.99 14.98 -8.95
CA GLY A 219 3.75 14.02 -8.16
C GLY A 219 2.97 12.75 -7.84
N ALA A 220 3.70 11.72 -7.40
CA ALA A 220 3.16 10.39 -7.14
C ALA A 220 3.10 10.10 -5.64
N ILE A 221 2.09 9.31 -5.26
CA ILE A 221 1.90 8.79 -3.90
C ILE A 221 1.85 7.27 -3.98
N ALA A 222 2.69 6.59 -3.20
CA ALA A 222 2.70 5.13 -3.15
C ALA A 222 3.05 4.63 -1.75
N GLY A 223 2.41 3.58 -1.27
CA GLY A 223 2.70 3.01 0.04
C GLY A 223 1.74 1.91 0.42
N THR A 224 1.44 1.81 1.71
CA THR A 224 0.54 0.79 2.27
C THR A 224 -0.43 1.36 3.28
N TYR A 225 -1.51 0.61 3.50
CA TYR A 225 -2.44 0.87 4.59
C TYR A 225 -2.83 -0.45 5.26
N TYR A 226 -3.38 -0.34 6.46
CA TYR A 226 -4.19 -1.37 7.09
C TYR A 226 -5.45 -0.74 7.67
N ILE A 227 -6.51 -1.54 7.78
CA ILE A 227 -7.73 -1.25 8.50
C ILE A 227 -8.22 -2.52 9.21
N GLU A 228 -8.87 -2.34 10.35
CA GLU A 228 -9.54 -3.40 11.11
C GLU A 228 -10.94 -2.95 11.50
N GLN A 229 -11.84 -3.92 11.57
CA GLN A 229 -13.20 -3.71 12.03
C GLN A 229 -13.23 -3.24 13.49
N GLU A 230 -14.06 -2.24 13.78
CA GLU A 230 -14.33 -1.73 15.14
C GLU A 230 -15.34 -2.57 15.95
#